data_AF-A0A5S3W4G8-F1
#
_entry.id   AF-A0A5S3W4G8-F1
#
_cell.length_a   1.000
_cell.length_b   1.000
_cell.length_c   1.000
_cell.angle_alpha   90.00
_cell.angle_beta   90.00
_cell.angle_gamma   90.00
#
_symmetry.space_group_name_H-M   'P 1'
#
loop_
_entity.id
_entity.type
_entity.pdbx_description
1 polymer ?
#
loop_
_entity_poly.entity_id
_entity_poly.type
_entity_poly.pdbx_seq_one_letter_code
_entity_poly.pdbx_strand_id
1 'polypeptide(L)'
;MLSSSGSLGSFSSRIDMAYALGLMSKNVVHDLNILRKIRNDFAHVSKPLTFEEDGLRSRCFALAVMPFPAGLKARSRFCRSMVIAANEIEFARLDLTKCQVRANYNGEKTATSLNELKKFVEDRFSVDLSNSI
;
A
#
# COMPACT_ATOMS: atom_id res chain seq x y z
N MET A 1 -16.22 -1.25 -7.85
CA MET A 1 -15.24 -0.58 -6.95
C MET A 1 -14.09 0.09 -7.71
N LEU A 2 -13.46 -0.58 -8.68
CA LEU A 2 -12.33 -0.04 -9.46
C LEU A 2 -12.74 0.74 -10.72
N SER A 3 -14.03 0.98 -10.97
CA SER A 3 -14.49 1.87 -12.05
C SER A 3 -14.12 3.32 -11.72
N SER A 4 -14.02 4.20 -12.72
CA SER A 4 -13.66 5.63 -12.53
C SER A 4 -14.52 6.33 -11.45
N SER A 5 -15.81 5.99 -11.38
CA SER A 5 -16.78 6.49 -10.40
C SER A 5 -16.87 5.69 -9.09
N GLY A 6 -16.06 4.64 -8.93
CA GLY A 6 -16.05 3.80 -7.72
C GLY A 6 -15.14 4.37 -6.61
N SER A 7 -15.28 3.85 -5.38
CA SER A 7 -14.47 4.25 -4.21
C SER A 7 -12.95 4.11 -4.42
N LEU A 8 -12.53 3.16 -5.25
CA LEU A 8 -11.13 2.96 -5.65
C LEU A 8 -10.90 3.35 -7.13
N GLY A 9 -11.73 4.23 -7.67
CA GLY A 9 -11.66 4.67 -9.06
C GLY A 9 -10.50 5.60 -9.32
N SER A 10 -10.24 6.54 -8.41
CA SER A 10 -9.20 7.54 -8.55
C SER A 10 -7.79 6.95 -8.41
N PHE A 11 -6.81 7.58 -9.04
CA PHE A 11 -5.41 7.17 -8.88
C PHE A 11 -4.92 7.35 -7.44
N SER A 12 -5.35 8.41 -6.75
CA SER A 12 -4.98 8.65 -5.35
C SER A 12 -5.51 7.55 -4.43
N SER A 13 -6.79 7.22 -4.54
CA SER A 13 -7.39 6.20 -3.66
C SER A 13 -6.80 4.81 -3.87
N ARG A 14 -6.29 4.50 -5.08
CA ARG A 14 -5.51 3.26 -5.31
C ARG A 14 -4.13 3.30 -4.65
N ILE A 15 -3.43 4.43 -4.70
CA ILE A 15 -2.15 4.61 -4.00
C ILE A 15 -2.36 4.42 -2.50
N ASP A 16 -3.38 5.07 -1.94
CA ASP A 16 -3.68 5.01 -0.50
C ASP A 16 -4.06 3.60 -0.07
N MET A 17 -4.87 2.89 -0.87
CA MET A 17 -5.25 1.50 -0.59
C MET A 17 -4.03 0.56 -0.65
N ALA A 18 -3.18 0.68 -1.66
CA ALA A 18 -1.99 -0.16 -1.81
C ALA A 18 -1.02 0.04 -0.63
N TYR A 19 -0.87 1.29 -0.17
CA TYR A 19 -0.10 1.60 1.04
C TYR A 19 -0.72 1.02 2.31
N ALA A 20 -2.03 1.19 2.50
CA ALA A 20 -2.74 0.70 3.68
C ALA A 20 -2.69 -0.83 3.80
N LEU A 21 -2.63 -1.54 2.66
CA LEU A 21 -2.46 -2.99 2.60
C LEU A 21 -1.00 -3.44 2.78
N GLY A 22 -0.05 -2.51 2.95
CA GLY A 22 1.38 -2.82 3.07
C GLY A 22 2.03 -3.31 1.78
N LEU A 23 1.39 -3.11 0.62
CA LEU A 23 1.91 -3.54 -0.68
C LEU A 23 2.97 -2.60 -1.24
N MET A 24 3.11 -1.41 -0.67
CA MET A 24 4.02 -0.38 -1.17
C MET A 24 4.74 0.31 -0.01
N SER A 25 6.00 0.64 -0.24
CA SER A 25 6.81 1.41 0.69
C SER A 25 6.50 2.91 0.60
N LYS A 26 6.75 3.63 1.71
CA LYS A 26 6.37 5.05 1.85
C LYS A 26 7.03 5.97 0.81
N ASN A 27 8.28 5.69 0.44
CA ASN A 27 9.01 6.44 -0.60
C ASN A 27 8.41 6.23 -2.00
N VAL A 28 7.96 5.01 -2.32
CA VAL A 28 7.27 4.76 -3.61
C VAL A 28 5.92 5.47 -3.64
N VAL A 29 5.17 5.45 -2.53
CA VAL A 29 3.89 6.19 -2.40
C VAL A 29 4.09 7.70 -2.56
N HIS A 30 5.17 8.24 -1.99
CA HIS A 30 5.56 9.64 -2.19
C HIS A 30 5.83 9.95 -3.67
N ASP A 31 6.62 9.13 -4.35
CA ASP A 31 6.95 9.32 -5.77
C ASP A 31 5.73 9.15 -6.69
N LEU A 32 4.82 8.23 -6.38
CA LEU A 32 3.54 8.09 -7.10
C LEU A 32 2.62 9.30 -6.92
N ASN A 33 2.63 9.93 -5.74
CA ASN A 33 1.92 11.18 -5.52
C ASN A 33 2.56 12.34 -6.29
N ILE A 34 3.89 12.36 -6.43
CA ILE A 34 4.58 13.30 -7.33
C ILE A 34 4.18 13.04 -8.79
N LEU A 35 4.17 11.79 -9.25
CA LEU A 35 3.69 11.41 -10.58
C LEU A 35 2.26 11.90 -10.82
N ARG A 36 1.36 11.72 -9.85
CA ARG A 36 -0.02 12.22 -9.94
C ARG A 36 -0.07 13.72 -10.19
N LYS A 37 0.78 14.50 -9.50
CA LYS A 37 0.89 15.95 -9.71
C LYS A 37 1.47 16.28 -11.09
N ILE A 38 2.54 15.61 -11.50
CA ILE A 38 3.14 15.75 -12.84
C ILE A 38 2.08 15.49 -13.91
N ARG A 39 1.36 14.37 -13.85
CA ARG A 39 0.29 14.01 -14.79
C ARG A 39 -0.80 15.08 -14.85
N ASN A 40 -1.19 15.64 -13.70
CA ASN A 40 -2.20 16.69 -13.64
C ASN A 40 -1.68 17.99 -14.28
N ASP A 41 -0.42 18.37 -14.05
CA ASP A 41 0.17 19.54 -14.70
C ASP A 41 0.14 19.38 -16.23
N PHE A 42 0.50 18.21 -16.76
CA PHE A 42 0.38 17.93 -18.20
C PHE A 42 -1.08 17.96 -18.73
N ALA A 43 -2.07 17.62 -17.90
CA ALA A 43 -3.47 17.64 -18.29
C ALA A 43 -4.08 19.05 -18.30
N HIS A 44 -3.56 19.97 -17.47
CA HIS A 44 -4.09 21.32 -17.32
C HIS A 44 -3.36 22.36 -18.19
N VAL A 45 -2.23 22.02 -18.80
CA VAL A 45 -1.46 22.94 -19.64
C VAL A 45 -1.75 22.67 -21.12
N SER A 46 -2.27 23.68 -21.81
CA SER A 46 -2.56 23.65 -23.25
C SER A 46 -1.34 23.96 -24.13
N LYS A 47 -0.20 24.31 -23.51
CA LYS A 47 1.09 24.61 -24.17
C LYS A 47 2.07 23.44 -23.99
N PRO A 48 3.07 23.29 -24.89
CA PRO A 48 4.13 22.30 -24.70
C PRO A 48 4.86 22.53 -23.36
N LEU A 49 4.96 21.48 -22.54
CA LEU A 49 5.67 21.49 -21.27
C LEU A 49 6.97 20.68 -21.42
N THR A 50 8.08 21.18 -20.87
CA THR A 50 9.38 20.48 -20.89
C THR A 50 9.85 20.14 -19.48
N PHE A 51 10.72 19.13 -19.35
CA PHE A 51 11.30 18.72 -18.06
C PHE A 51 12.23 19.78 -17.43
N GLU A 52 12.54 20.86 -18.15
CA GLU A 52 13.39 21.94 -17.65
C GLU A 52 12.56 23.09 -17.05
N GLU A 53 11.23 23.11 -17.24
CA GLU A 53 10.33 24.06 -16.59
C GLU A 53 10.41 23.94 -15.06
N ASP A 54 10.55 25.06 -14.35
CA ASP A 54 10.87 25.09 -12.91
C ASP A 54 9.93 24.21 -12.06
N GLY A 55 8.64 24.22 -12.37
CA GLY A 55 7.64 23.39 -11.67
C GLY A 55 7.86 21.90 -11.87
N LEU A 56 7.99 21.45 -13.13
CA LEU A 56 8.19 20.04 -13.45
C LEU A 56 9.56 19.56 -12.99
N ARG A 57 10.59 20.38 -13.21
CA ARG A 57 11.95 20.13 -12.75
C ARG A 57 11.98 19.93 -11.24
N SER A 58 11.42 20.85 -10.46
CA SER A 58 11.38 20.73 -8.99
C SER A 58 10.70 19.44 -8.53
N ARG A 59 9.59 19.04 -9.17
CA ARG A 59 8.93 17.75 -8.88
C ARG A 59 9.83 16.55 -9.18
N CYS A 60 10.52 16.54 -10.32
CA CYS A 60 11.45 15.46 -10.66
C CYS A 60 12.64 15.37 -9.69
N PHE A 61 13.08 16.49 -9.11
CA PHE A 61 14.14 16.51 -8.10
C PHE A 61 13.66 16.11 -6.69
N ALA A 62 12.35 16.17 -6.43
CA ALA A 62 11.74 15.72 -5.18
C ALA A 62 11.47 14.20 -5.15
N LEU A 63 11.72 13.48 -6.24
CA LEU A 63 11.64 12.01 -6.29
C LEU A 63 12.70 11.41 -5.37
N ALA A 64 12.31 10.38 -4.62
CA ALA A 64 13.08 9.86 -3.49
C ALA A 64 13.13 8.32 -3.41
N VAL A 65 12.63 7.61 -4.43
CA VAL A 65 12.63 6.13 -4.42
C VAL A 65 14.05 5.53 -4.44
N MET A 66 15.04 6.28 -4.91
CA MET A 66 16.44 5.88 -4.92
C MET A 66 17.39 7.08 -4.80
N PRO A 67 18.65 6.88 -4.41
CA PRO A 67 19.67 7.92 -4.56
C PRO A 67 19.90 8.20 -6.06
N PHE A 68 19.96 9.49 -6.38
CA PHE A 68 20.29 9.95 -7.74
C PHE A 68 21.70 10.55 -7.76
N PRO A 69 22.53 10.21 -8.75
CA PRO A 69 23.80 10.89 -8.97
C PRO A 69 23.63 12.41 -9.09
N ALA A 70 24.64 13.15 -8.62
CA ALA A 70 24.74 14.57 -8.86
C ALA A 70 24.76 14.86 -10.38
N GLY A 71 24.12 15.95 -10.80
CA GLY A 71 24.05 16.33 -12.22
C GLY A 71 23.06 15.54 -13.09
N LEU A 72 22.38 14.53 -12.54
CA LEU A 72 21.36 13.80 -13.31
C LEU A 72 20.16 14.69 -13.65
N LYS A 73 19.84 14.79 -14.95
CA LYS A 73 18.75 15.63 -15.49
C LYS A 73 17.37 15.20 -14.98
N ALA A 74 16.43 16.14 -14.93
CA ALA A 74 15.06 15.93 -14.43
C ALA A 74 14.35 14.76 -15.13
N ARG A 75 14.40 14.71 -16.47
CA ARG A 75 13.82 13.60 -17.24
C ARG A 75 14.39 12.24 -16.86
N SER A 76 15.70 12.15 -16.67
CA SER A 76 16.36 10.90 -16.28
C SER A 76 15.96 10.46 -14.87
N ARG A 77 15.82 11.40 -13.92
CA ARG A 77 15.28 11.13 -12.58
C ARG A 77 13.86 10.58 -12.66
N PHE A 78 13.00 11.21 -13.45
CA PHE A 78 11.63 10.76 -13.68
C PHE A 78 11.59 9.34 -14.22
N CYS A 79 12.25 9.07 -15.36
CA CYS A 79 12.24 7.74 -15.98
C CYS A 79 12.72 6.64 -15.01
N ARG A 80 13.82 6.86 -14.28
CA ARG A 80 14.35 5.89 -13.32
C ARG A 80 13.37 5.62 -12.18
N SER A 81 12.78 6.68 -11.63
CA SER A 81 11.80 6.54 -10.54
C SER A 81 10.56 5.78 -10.99
N MET A 82 10.08 6.03 -12.21
CA MET A 82 8.91 5.33 -12.76
C MET A 82 9.18 3.85 -13.02
N VAL A 83 10.38 3.50 -13.49
CA VAL A 83 10.79 2.10 -13.64
C VAL A 83 10.78 1.40 -12.29
N ILE A 84 11.31 2.03 -11.24
CA ILE A 84 11.29 1.43 -9.90
C ILE A 84 9.87 1.29 -9.37
N ALA A 85 9.04 2.33 -9.49
CA ALA A 85 7.64 2.24 -9.06
C ALA A 85 6.87 1.12 -9.79
N ALA A 86 7.11 0.94 -11.09
CA ALA A 86 6.52 -0.17 -11.85
C ALA A 86 7.03 -1.54 -11.37
N ASN A 87 8.33 -1.67 -11.13
CA ASN A 87 8.92 -2.89 -10.59
C ASN A 87 8.36 -3.24 -9.20
N GLU A 88 8.23 -2.25 -8.31
CA GLU A 88 7.66 -2.43 -6.97
C GLU A 88 6.21 -2.93 -7.03
N ILE A 89 5.40 -2.37 -7.93
CA ILE A 89 4.03 -2.86 -8.16
C ILE A 89 4.04 -4.31 -8.63
N GLU A 90 4.95 -4.67 -9.53
CA GLU A 90 5.00 -6.03 -10.05
C GLU A 90 5.54 -7.04 -9.03
N PHE A 91 6.52 -6.65 -8.21
CA PHE A 91 6.96 -7.48 -7.09
C PHE A 91 5.85 -7.70 -6.07
N ALA A 92 5.12 -6.65 -5.70
CA ALA A 92 3.96 -6.78 -4.82
C ALA A 92 2.90 -7.73 -5.41
N ARG A 93 2.68 -7.66 -6.73
CA ARG A 93 1.77 -8.59 -7.43
C ARG A 93 2.27 -10.03 -7.36
N LEU A 94 3.56 -10.26 -7.61
CA LEU A 94 4.15 -11.60 -7.54
C LEU A 94 4.10 -12.17 -6.12
N ASP A 95 4.37 -11.37 -5.10
CA ASP A 95 4.29 -11.84 -3.72
C ASP A 95 2.86 -12.17 -3.30
N LEU A 96 1.88 -11.40 -3.76
CA LEU A 96 0.47 -11.72 -3.56
C LEU A 96 0.08 -13.07 -4.21
N THR A 97 0.66 -13.44 -5.35
CA THR A 97 0.39 -14.77 -5.94
C THR A 97 0.96 -15.93 -5.13
N LYS A 98 1.97 -15.68 -4.29
CA LYS A 98 2.54 -16.69 -3.38
C LYS A 98 1.74 -16.82 -2.09
N CYS A 99 0.97 -15.80 -1.72
CA CYS A 99 0.11 -15.83 -0.55
C CYS A 99 -1.00 -16.88 -0.72
N GLN A 100 -0.89 -17.98 0.00
CA GLN A 100 -1.93 -19.01 0.06
C GLN A 100 -3.11 -18.50 0.88
N VAL A 101 -4.33 -18.85 0.46
CA VAL A 101 -5.54 -18.58 1.26
C VAL A 101 -5.38 -19.27 2.61
N ARG A 102 -5.54 -18.51 3.70
CA ARG A 102 -5.50 -19.10 5.05
C ARG A 102 -6.66 -20.08 5.19
N ALA A 103 -6.39 -21.25 5.76
CA ALA A 103 -7.44 -22.19 6.13
C ALA A 103 -8.47 -21.49 7.03
N ASN A 104 -9.71 -22.00 7.01
CA ASN A 104 -10.75 -21.54 7.92
C ASN A 104 -10.24 -21.54 9.36
N TYR A 105 -10.57 -20.49 10.11
CA TYR A 105 -10.24 -20.43 11.52
C TYR A 105 -10.87 -21.63 12.24
N ASN A 106 -10.04 -22.53 12.78
CA ASN A 106 -10.53 -23.64 13.59
C ASN A 106 -10.73 -23.17 15.04
N GLY A 107 -11.99 -22.93 15.40
CA GLY A 107 -12.41 -22.53 16.74
C GLY A 107 -12.37 -23.65 17.78
N GLU A 108 -12.17 -24.92 17.40
CA GLU A 108 -12.12 -26.06 18.35
C GLU A 108 -11.06 -25.85 19.42
N LYS A 109 -9.88 -25.32 19.05
CA LYS A 109 -8.85 -24.98 20.05
C LYS A 109 -9.35 -23.95 21.07
N THR A 110 -10.12 -22.97 20.62
CA THR A 110 -10.72 -21.97 21.51
C THR A 110 -11.75 -22.64 22.42
N ALA A 111 -12.58 -23.54 21.89
CA ALA A 111 -13.55 -24.29 22.66
C ALA A 111 -12.90 -25.21 23.71
N THR A 112 -11.80 -25.90 23.34
CA THR A 112 -11.01 -26.71 24.26
C THR A 112 -10.44 -25.85 25.39
N SER A 113 -9.79 -24.74 25.05
CA SER A 113 -9.26 -23.80 26.06
C SER A 113 -10.36 -23.19 26.94
N LEU A 114 -11.55 -22.93 26.39
CA LEU A 114 -12.69 -22.44 27.17
C LEU A 114 -13.19 -23.52 28.15
N ASN A 115 -13.24 -24.78 27.73
CA ASN A 115 -13.62 -25.91 28.58
C ASN A 115 -12.59 -26.18 29.67
N GLU A 116 -11.29 -26.11 29.34
CA GLU A 116 -10.20 -26.18 30.32
C GLU A 116 -10.28 -25.06 31.34
N LEU A 117 -10.56 -23.82 30.89
CA LEU A 117 -10.76 -22.68 31.77
C LEU A 117 -11.98 -22.85 32.68
N LYS A 118 -13.13 -23.29 32.12
CA LYS A 118 -14.34 -23.59 32.89
C LYS A 118 -14.05 -24.59 34.00
N LYS A 119 -13.38 -25.70 33.65
CA LYS A 119 -12.98 -26.73 34.59
C LYS A 119 -12.03 -26.20 35.67
N PHE A 120 -11.04 -25.39 35.28
CA PHE A 120 -10.13 -24.75 36.23
C PHE A 120 -10.86 -23.85 37.23
N VAL A 121 -11.85 -23.07 36.77
CA VAL A 121 -12.61 -22.17 37.65
C VAL A 121 -13.49 -22.95 38.61
N GLU A 122 -14.15 -24.01 38.12
CA GLU A 122 -14.95 -24.91 38.93
C GLU A 122 -14.09 -25.59 40.01
N ASP A 123 -12.95 -26.16 39.62
CA ASP A 123 -12.03 -26.88 40.51
C ASP A 123 -11.40 -25.96 41.58
N ARG A 124 -11.11 -24.70 41.24
CA ARG A 124 -10.33 -23.80 42.10
C ARG A 124 -11.19 -22.84 42.93
N PHE A 125 -12.35 -22.46 42.42
CA PHE A 125 -13.20 -21.44 43.02
C PHE A 125 -14.63 -21.93 43.31
N SER A 126 -14.98 -23.17 42.94
CA SER A 126 -16.32 -23.74 43.11
C SER A 126 -17.43 -22.90 42.46
N VAL A 127 -17.10 -22.23 41.36
CA VAL A 127 -18.02 -21.42 40.56
C VAL A 127 -18.31 -22.15 39.26
N ASP A 128 -19.58 -22.46 39.01
CA ASP A 128 -20.05 -23.06 37.76
C ASP A 128 -20.35 -21.97 36.71
N LEU A 129 -19.59 -21.99 35.62
CA LEU A 129 -19.72 -21.08 34.47
C LEU A 129 -20.51 -21.70 33.31
N SER A 130 -21.12 -22.87 33.48
CA SER A 130 -21.90 -23.56 32.45
C SER A 130 -23.12 -22.76 31.98
N ASN A 131 -23.68 -21.91 32.86
CA ASN A 131 -24.89 -21.12 32.62
C ASN A 131 -24.66 -19.62 32.32
N SER A 132 -23.42 -19.16 32.16
CA SER A 132 -23.11 -17.71 32.10
C SER A 132 -23.00 -17.08 30.70
N ILE A 133 -23.42 -17.75 29.62
CA ILE A 133 -23.55 -17.12 28.28
C ILE A 133 -24.77 -17.71 27.57
#